data_AF-A0A6S5TFT2-F1
#
_entry.id   AF-A0A6S5TFT2-F1
#
_cell.length_a   1.000
_cell.length_b   1.000
_cell.length_c   1.000
_cell.angle_alpha   90.00
_cell.angle_beta   90.00
_cell.angle_gamma   90.00
#
_symmetry.space_group_name_H-M   'P 1'
#
loop_
_entity.id
_entity.type
_entity.pdbx_description
1 polymer ?
#
loop_
_entity_poly.entity_id
_entity_poly.type
_entity_poly.pdbx_seq_one_letter_code
_entity_poly.pdbx_strand_id
1 'polypeptide(L)'
;MALDLHHTCAIITSLGKSPDSQYSENSFAVNCSGKITEKTRELLQSLAKLITTENLEAIRLKVDDFDESWDEIDFSTSEASEWTINLTDKSKLLQAALVTSVDLESLLFLSLDYFTKIWLPNVSGLLGGELESAFKAERPLKIFIHGLEAPFGGPRTAIIPTKDFTQPLPAEWLSSTKLPQPEKILKQVHFVSNNTFTTSPEKFLLSWGRINPEIASYFDNAFSTYALISLCQEFYNWEKVILKGKRKLEISAQNKELKALKPTEKETLINCVEWCYAESDEETRILLVIDRLSLDIKEGSSLIDAVRLIPAAFTEARSRYKYVVLDRKKDYTKELSDIQKDLSGVVDKFVSTSNNFAGSLLTDILALAFVLTAGVVSRRFIAEDALRSPEAVILFKSFSVYLAIAMLLRVWGAISVSLISTRLFTDWKKIVRSHMSADELQSMIDNSLFPVKVNFWISCGVIVSTYILMALACWNAELTLSLFGVLERS
;
A
#
# COMPACT_ATOMS: atom_id res chain seq x y z
N MET A 1 9.20 36.41 -30.61
CA MET A 1 10.37 35.83 -29.92
C MET A 1 9.80 35.21 -28.65
N ALA A 2 10.57 34.72 -27.67
CA ALA A 2 9.93 34.39 -26.38
C ALA A 2 9.75 35.70 -25.60
N LEU A 3 8.55 35.97 -25.08
CA LEU A 3 8.30 37.17 -24.28
C LEU A 3 9.23 37.18 -23.05
N ASP A 4 9.92 38.30 -22.81
CA ASP A 4 10.61 38.52 -21.54
C ASP A 4 9.58 38.84 -20.45
N LEU A 5 9.13 37.79 -19.77
CA LEU A 5 8.13 37.85 -18.71
C LEU A 5 8.55 38.82 -17.59
N HIS A 6 9.83 38.86 -17.24
CA HIS A 6 10.33 39.75 -16.19
C HIS A 6 10.17 41.20 -16.58
N HIS A 7 10.65 41.54 -17.78
CA HIS A 7 10.63 42.91 -18.28
C HIS A 7 9.20 43.43 -18.46
N THR A 8 8.30 42.61 -19.02
CA THR A 8 6.87 42.97 -19.16
C THR A 8 6.22 43.21 -17.80
N CYS A 9 6.44 42.32 -16.82
CA CYS A 9 5.92 42.51 -15.47
C CYS A 9 6.50 43.76 -14.80
N ALA A 10 7.79 44.04 -15.00
CA ALA A 10 8.46 45.21 -14.43
C ALA A 10 7.86 46.52 -14.96
N ILE A 11 7.55 46.61 -16.27
CA ILE A 11 6.95 47.81 -16.85
C ILE A 11 5.53 48.03 -16.30
N ILE A 12 4.68 47.00 -16.31
CA ILE A 12 3.30 47.09 -15.83
C ILE A 12 3.26 47.50 -14.34
N THR A 13 4.09 46.86 -13.52
CA THR A 13 4.16 47.18 -12.09
C THR A 13 4.76 48.57 -11.85
N SER A 14 5.68 49.05 -12.69
CA SER A 14 6.23 50.42 -12.60
C SER A 14 5.21 51.49 -12.99
N LEU A 15 4.36 51.21 -13.98
CA LEU A 15 3.23 52.06 -14.35
C LEU A 15 2.24 52.18 -13.19
N GLY A 16 1.82 51.07 -12.60
CA GLY A 16 0.89 51.07 -11.46
C GLY A 16 1.45 51.69 -10.17
N LYS A 17 2.78 51.76 -10.01
CA LYS A 17 3.45 52.39 -8.85
C LYS A 17 3.88 53.84 -9.09
N SER A 18 3.57 54.41 -10.26
CA SER A 18 3.88 55.80 -10.55
C SER A 18 3.00 56.75 -9.71
N PRO A 19 3.47 57.99 -9.42
CA PRO A 19 2.63 58.99 -8.77
C PRO A 19 1.32 59.19 -9.54
N ASP A 20 0.22 59.43 -8.83
CA ASP A 20 -1.13 59.61 -9.39
C ASP A 20 -1.64 58.41 -10.22
N SER A 21 -1.09 57.22 -9.98
CA SER A 21 -1.55 55.97 -10.59
C SER A 21 -2.29 55.09 -9.58
N GLN A 22 -3.22 54.29 -10.07
CA GLN A 22 -3.95 53.27 -9.33
C GLN A 22 -3.57 51.89 -9.86
N TYR A 23 -3.40 50.93 -8.94
CA TYR A 23 -3.06 49.55 -9.26
C TYR A 23 -4.03 48.60 -8.57
N SER A 24 -4.63 47.70 -9.33
CA SER A 24 -5.47 46.63 -8.83
C SER A 24 -5.10 45.32 -9.51
N GLU A 25 -4.85 44.29 -8.71
CA GLU A 25 -4.55 42.94 -9.18
C GLU A 25 -5.59 41.98 -8.61
N ASN A 26 -6.05 41.05 -9.44
CA ASN A 26 -6.71 39.83 -9.00
C ASN A 26 -5.96 38.63 -9.58
N SER A 27 -6.39 37.39 -9.31
CA SER A 27 -5.67 36.21 -9.78
C SER A 27 -5.60 36.09 -11.32
N PHE A 28 -6.61 36.60 -12.05
CA PHE A 28 -6.76 36.45 -13.50
C PHE A 28 -6.27 37.67 -14.30
N ALA A 29 -6.43 38.86 -13.74
CA ALA A 29 -6.27 40.14 -14.43
C ALA A 29 -5.53 41.19 -13.58
N VAL A 30 -5.01 42.21 -14.26
CA VAL A 30 -4.42 43.41 -13.65
C VAL A 30 -4.99 44.64 -14.32
N ASN A 31 -5.38 45.62 -13.52
CA ASN A 31 -5.80 46.94 -13.99
C ASN A 31 -4.87 48.00 -13.40
N CYS A 32 -4.31 48.84 -14.27
CA CYS A 32 -3.50 49.99 -13.91
C CYS A 32 -4.09 51.22 -14.59
N SER A 33 -4.25 52.33 -13.88
CA SER A 33 -4.68 53.60 -14.46
C SER A 33 -3.90 54.76 -13.87
N GLY A 34 -3.86 55.90 -14.55
CA GLY A 34 -3.20 57.09 -14.02
C GLY A 34 -3.11 58.22 -15.03
N LYS A 35 -2.42 59.29 -14.63
CA LYS A 35 -2.15 60.44 -15.52
C LYS A 35 -0.94 60.20 -16.40
N ILE A 36 -0.97 60.80 -17.59
CA ILE A 36 0.17 60.81 -18.50
C ILE A 36 1.17 61.87 -18.01
N THR A 37 2.36 61.40 -17.66
CA THR A 37 3.54 62.16 -17.25
C THR A 37 4.69 61.77 -18.17
N GLU A 38 5.79 62.51 -18.17
CA GLU A 38 6.98 62.16 -18.96
C GLU A 38 7.46 60.73 -18.66
N LYS A 39 7.48 60.35 -17.37
CA LYS A 39 7.87 59.01 -16.94
C LYS A 39 6.89 57.92 -17.38
N THR A 40 5.58 58.12 -17.21
CA THR A 40 4.58 57.12 -17.62
C THR A 40 4.52 56.99 -19.14
N ARG A 41 4.80 58.07 -19.88
CA ARG A 41 4.93 58.07 -21.35
C ARG A 41 6.06 57.18 -21.84
N GLU A 42 7.26 57.27 -21.25
CA GLU A 42 8.39 56.39 -21.59
C GLU A 42 8.07 54.91 -21.35
N LEU A 43 7.41 54.61 -20.23
CA LEU A 43 7.00 53.25 -19.88
C LEU A 43 5.90 52.72 -20.82
N LEU A 44 4.91 53.55 -21.18
CA LEU A 44 3.86 53.20 -22.15
C LEU A 44 4.44 52.94 -23.54
N GLN A 45 5.40 53.75 -24.01
CA GLN A 45 6.10 53.51 -25.27
C GLN A 45 6.90 52.20 -25.25
N SER A 46 7.57 51.92 -24.13
CA SER A 46 8.32 50.66 -23.96
C SER A 46 7.39 49.46 -23.97
N LEU A 47 6.22 49.57 -23.33
CA LEU A 47 5.19 48.54 -23.33
C LEU A 47 4.56 48.36 -24.71
N ALA A 48 4.27 49.45 -25.42
CA ALA A 48 3.73 49.42 -26.78
C ALA A 48 4.65 48.62 -27.71
N LYS A 49 5.95 48.93 -27.73
CA LYS A 49 6.95 48.21 -28.52
C LYS A 49 6.95 46.70 -28.23
N LEU A 50 6.83 46.30 -26.97
CA LEU A 50 6.77 44.89 -26.58
C LEU A 50 5.50 44.21 -27.07
N ILE A 51 4.34 44.86 -26.88
CA ILE A 51 3.04 44.32 -27.25
C ILE A 51 2.92 44.13 -28.75
N THR A 52 3.39 45.10 -29.54
CA THR A 52 3.32 45.06 -31.00
C THR A 52 4.30 44.06 -31.59
N THR A 53 5.49 43.91 -31.00
CA THR A 53 6.48 42.91 -31.41
C THR A 53 6.02 41.47 -31.13
N GLU A 54 5.38 41.23 -29.99
CA GLU A 54 4.97 39.89 -29.55
C GLU A 54 3.47 39.60 -29.77
N ASN A 55 2.74 40.52 -30.40
CA ASN A 55 1.30 40.45 -30.67
C ASN A 55 0.45 40.06 -29.43
N LEU A 56 0.65 40.77 -28.32
CA LEU A 56 0.01 40.46 -27.03
C LEU A 56 -1.40 41.04 -26.92
N GLU A 57 -2.40 40.32 -27.41
CA GLU A 57 -3.82 40.72 -27.32
C GLU A 57 -4.37 40.78 -25.88
N ALA A 58 -3.64 40.23 -24.90
CA ALA A 58 -4.09 40.14 -23.51
C ALA A 58 -4.09 41.50 -22.80
N ILE A 59 -3.28 42.45 -23.26
CA ILE A 59 -3.10 43.76 -22.63
C ILE A 59 -3.85 44.80 -23.46
N ARG A 60 -4.94 45.34 -22.92
CA ARG A 60 -5.74 46.39 -23.56
C ARG A 60 -5.37 47.76 -23.04
N LEU A 61 -5.37 48.74 -23.93
CA LEU A 61 -5.09 50.13 -23.65
C LEU A 61 -6.37 50.96 -23.78
N LYS A 62 -6.57 51.86 -22.82
CA LYS A 62 -7.49 52.98 -22.95
C LYS A 62 -6.77 54.28 -22.71
N VAL A 63 -7.10 55.30 -23.49
CA VAL A 63 -6.58 56.65 -23.34
C VAL A 63 -7.77 57.61 -23.32
N ASP A 64 -7.83 58.45 -22.27
CA ASP A 64 -8.96 59.35 -22.01
C ASP A 64 -10.34 58.64 -22.14
N ASP A 65 -10.44 57.42 -21.58
CA ASP A 65 -11.59 56.50 -21.62
C ASP A 65 -11.96 55.85 -22.97
N PHE A 66 -11.23 56.14 -24.04
CA PHE A 66 -11.41 55.48 -25.34
C PHE A 66 -10.54 54.23 -25.45
N ASP A 67 -11.10 53.12 -25.96
CA ASP A 67 -10.34 51.91 -26.29
C ASP A 67 -9.47 52.18 -27.51
N GLU A 68 -8.17 51.92 -27.38
CA GLU A 68 -7.18 52.30 -28.39
C GLU A 68 -6.25 51.13 -28.70
N SER A 69 -5.79 51.07 -29.96
CA SER A 69 -4.80 50.09 -30.37
C SER A 69 -3.39 50.56 -30.01
N TRP A 70 -2.53 49.63 -29.57
CA TRP A 70 -1.14 49.93 -29.24
C TRP A 70 -0.31 50.43 -30.44
N ASP A 71 -0.72 50.09 -31.67
CA ASP A 71 -0.07 50.52 -32.91
C ASP A 71 -0.53 51.92 -33.39
N GLU A 72 -1.66 52.41 -32.88
CA GLU A 72 -2.31 53.63 -33.39
C GLU A 72 -1.94 54.88 -32.58
N ILE A 73 -1.51 54.73 -31.33
CA ILE A 73 -1.12 55.86 -30.48
C ILE A 73 0.38 56.12 -30.54
N ASP A 74 0.73 57.31 -31.00
CA ASP A 74 2.05 57.89 -30.75
C ASP A 74 2.05 58.67 -29.42
N PHE A 75 2.50 58.01 -28.36
CA PHE A 75 2.65 58.62 -27.05
C PHE A 75 3.65 59.80 -27.02
N SER A 76 4.52 59.95 -28.01
CA SER A 76 5.48 61.06 -28.05
C SER A 76 4.81 62.41 -28.35
N THR A 77 3.76 62.39 -29.19
CA THR A 77 3.03 63.58 -29.63
C THR A 77 1.63 63.72 -29.02
N SER A 78 1.16 62.71 -28.29
CA SER A 78 -0.18 62.71 -27.71
C SER A 78 -0.37 63.78 -26.62
N GLU A 79 -1.47 64.54 -26.72
CA GLU A 79 -1.97 65.47 -25.70
C GLU A 79 -2.82 64.77 -24.63
N ALA A 80 -2.94 63.45 -24.69
CA ALA A 80 -3.79 62.70 -23.78
C ALA A 80 -3.43 62.93 -22.31
N SER A 81 -4.46 62.92 -21.48
CA SER A 81 -4.36 63.27 -20.06
C SER A 81 -4.28 62.04 -19.16
N GLU A 82 -5.01 60.98 -19.51
CA GLU A 82 -5.18 59.79 -18.69
C GLU A 82 -4.97 58.51 -19.51
N TRP A 83 -4.48 57.47 -18.83
CA TRP A 83 -4.27 56.15 -19.41
C TRP A 83 -4.84 55.08 -18.48
N THR A 84 -5.31 53.98 -19.07
CA THR A 84 -5.68 52.76 -18.37
C THR A 84 -5.19 51.55 -19.14
N ILE A 85 -4.56 50.60 -18.45
CA ILE A 85 -4.12 49.32 -18.98
C ILE A 85 -4.88 48.22 -18.26
N ASN A 86 -5.50 47.34 -19.05
CA ASN A 86 -6.16 46.14 -18.56
C ASN A 86 -5.44 44.90 -19.13
N LEU A 87 -4.67 44.23 -18.29
CA LEU A 87 -4.23 42.86 -18.55
C LEU A 87 -5.42 41.94 -18.24
N THR A 88 -6.08 41.49 -19.30
CA THR A 88 -7.31 40.70 -19.18
C THR A 88 -7.08 39.25 -18.86
N ASP A 89 -5.92 38.68 -19.22
CA ASP A 89 -5.61 37.27 -19.00
C ASP A 89 -4.11 37.06 -18.82
N LYS A 90 -3.71 36.77 -17.57
CA LYS A 90 -2.30 36.50 -17.23
C LYS A 90 -1.76 35.22 -17.86
N SER A 91 -2.61 34.23 -18.16
CA SER A 91 -2.18 32.95 -18.74
C SER A 91 -1.62 33.13 -20.15
N LYS A 92 -2.15 34.09 -20.92
CA LYS A 92 -1.64 34.47 -22.24
C LYS A 92 -0.21 35.02 -22.17
N LEU A 93 0.17 35.72 -21.10
CA LEU A 93 1.56 36.17 -20.92
C LEU A 93 2.50 34.98 -20.66
N LEU A 94 2.06 34.01 -19.87
CA LEU A 94 2.82 32.78 -19.64
C LEU A 94 2.97 31.94 -20.92
N GLN A 95 1.93 31.90 -21.76
CA GLN A 95 1.97 31.25 -23.07
C GLN A 95 2.95 31.96 -24.01
N ALA A 96 2.90 33.29 -24.10
CA ALA A 96 3.83 34.08 -24.91
C ALA A 96 5.28 33.97 -24.43
N ALA A 97 5.49 33.76 -23.12
CA ALA A 97 6.80 33.49 -22.52
C ALA A 97 7.24 32.02 -22.67
N LEU A 98 6.43 31.16 -23.31
CA LEU A 98 6.69 29.74 -23.54
C LEU A 98 6.96 28.93 -22.26
N VAL A 99 6.32 29.29 -21.14
CA VAL A 99 6.48 28.60 -19.84
C VAL A 99 5.31 27.71 -19.44
N THR A 100 4.25 27.67 -20.25
CA THR A 100 3.10 26.78 -20.04
C THR A 100 3.30 25.44 -20.74
N SER A 101 2.81 24.35 -20.14
CA SER A 101 2.76 23.02 -20.77
C SER A 101 1.48 22.30 -20.39
N VAL A 102 1.02 21.35 -21.22
CA VAL A 102 -0.21 20.59 -20.97
C VAL A 102 -0.16 19.82 -19.65
N ASP A 103 1.03 19.42 -19.20
CA ASP A 103 1.21 18.62 -17.99
C ASP A 103 1.40 19.44 -16.71
N LEU A 104 1.38 20.77 -16.79
CA LEU A 104 1.65 21.67 -15.66
C LEU A 104 0.55 22.73 -15.54
N GLU A 105 0.17 23.03 -14.31
CA GLU A 105 -0.64 24.20 -14.01
C GLU A 105 0.28 25.39 -13.75
N SER A 106 -0.11 26.60 -14.16
CA SER A 106 0.73 27.79 -13.99
C SER A 106 -0.07 29.02 -13.58
N LEU A 107 0.43 29.76 -12.59
CA LEU A 107 -0.14 31.01 -12.09
C LEU A 107 0.88 32.14 -12.18
N LEU A 108 0.42 33.38 -12.37
CA LEU A 108 1.28 34.56 -12.45
C LEU A 108 0.76 35.65 -11.50
N PHE A 109 1.68 36.25 -10.76
CA PHE A 109 1.46 37.40 -9.89
C PHE A 109 2.46 38.51 -10.21
N LEU A 110 1.94 39.71 -10.48
CA LEU A 110 2.75 40.88 -10.82
C LEU A 110 3.18 41.66 -9.57
N SER A 111 2.51 41.44 -8.43
CA SER A 111 2.87 42.02 -7.13
C SER A 111 3.10 40.94 -6.07
N LEU A 112 4.31 40.91 -5.50
CA LEU A 112 4.63 40.10 -4.31
C LEU A 112 3.72 40.47 -3.12
N ASP A 113 3.42 41.76 -2.93
CA ASP A 113 2.55 42.22 -1.84
C ASP A 113 1.12 41.70 -2.01
N TYR A 114 0.58 41.74 -3.23
CA TYR A 114 -0.74 41.18 -3.50
C TYR A 114 -0.76 39.68 -3.20
N PHE A 115 0.26 38.95 -3.68
CA PHE A 115 0.40 37.52 -3.43
C PHE A 115 0.44 37.22 -1.93
N THR A 116 1.30 37.86 -1.14
CA THR A 116 1.51 37.51 0.28
C THR A 116 0.45 38.07 1.22
N LYS A 117 -0.08 39.28 0.97
CA LYS A 117 -0.97 39.98 1.93
C LYS A 117 -2.45 39.84 1.61
N ILE A 118 -2.82 39.51 0.37
CA ILE A 118 -4.23 39.48 -0.05
C ILE A 118 -4.58 38.09 -0.57
N TRP A 119 -3.91 37.63 -1.61
CA TRP A 119 -4.29 36.39 -2.27
C TRP A 119 -4.02 35.16 -1.40
N LEU A 120 -2.76 34.96 -0.97
CA LEU A 120 -2.36 33.78 -0.21
C LEU A 120 -3.15 33.63 1.10
N PRO A 121 -3.39 34.66 1.93
CA PRO A 121 -4.21 34.54 3.14
C PRO A 121 -5.65 34.10 2.85
N ASN A 122 -6.24 34.54 1.74
CA ASN A 122 -7.61 34.19 1.36
C ASN A 122 -7.72 32.74 0.87
N VAL A 123 -6.69 32.22 0.19
CA VAL A 123 -6.73 30.87 -0.40
C VAL A 123 -6.08 29.78 0.45
N SER A 124 -5.18 30.14 1.35
CA SER A 124 -4.41 29.22 2.20
C SER A 124 -5.19 28.62 3.36
N GLY A 125 -6.30 29.24 3.76
CA GLY A 125 -7.28 28.70 4.71
C GLY A 125 -8.19 27.60 4.13
N LEU A 126 -7.91 27.12 2.91
CA LEU A 126 -8.54 25.98 2.25
C LEU A 126 -10.08 25.99 2.25
N LEU A 127 -10.67 27.18 2.12
CA LEU A 127 -12.09 27.37 1.89
C LEU A 127 -12.28 28.14 0.60
N GLY A 128 -12.38 27.43 -0.52
CA GLY A 128 -12.87 28.00 -1.78
C GLY A 128 -11.88 28.94 -2.47
N GLY A 129 -11.75 28.79 -3.78
CA GLY A 129 -11.04 29.75 -4.63
C GLY A 129 -10.16 29.08 -5.67
N GLU A 130 -9.38 29.91 -6.35
CA GLU A 130 -8.58 29.49 -7.51
C GLU A 130 -7.42 28.55 -7.14
N LEU A 131 -6.90 28.65 -5.90
CA LEU A 131 -5.91 27.71 -5.40
C LEU A 131 -6.49 26.32 -5.22
N GLU A 132 -7.72 26.22 -4.70
CA GLU A 132 -8.39 24.93 -4.57
C GLU A 132 -8.57 24.29 -5.95
N SER A 133 -8.97 25.05 -6.99
CA SER A 133 -9.05 24.52 -8.35
C SER A 133 -7.69 24.12 -8.93
N ALA A 134 -6.66 24.94 -8.76
CA ALA A 134 -5.31 24.65 -9.25
C ALA A 134 -4.71 23.41 -8.55
N PHE A 135 -5.00 23.23 -7.26
CA PHE A 135 -4.54 22.07 -6.47
C PHE A 135 -5.46 20.84 -6.59
N LYS A 136 -6.70 20.99 -7.07
CA LYS A 136 -7.59 19.88 -7.47
C LYS A 136 -7.09 19.18 -8.73
N ALA A 137 -6.53 19.94 -9.68
CA ALA A 137 -5.90 19.35 -10.86
C ALA A 137 -4.74 18.44 -10.43
N GLU A 138 -4.66 17.19 -10.89
CA GLU A 138 -3.57 16.25 -10.54
C GLU A 138 -2.18 16.69 -11.03
N ARG A 139 -2.10 17.81 -11.74
CA ARG A 139 -0.88 18.35 -12.32
C ARG A 139 -0.02 19.09 -11.29
N PRO A 140 1.32 19.08 -11.44
CA PRO A 140 2.22 19.95 -10.70
C PRO A 140 1.97 21.43 -11.01
N LEU A 141 2.22 22.31 -10.04
CA LEU A 141 1.93 23.74 -10.12
C LEU A 141 3.22 24.58 -10.14
N LYS A 142 3.30 25.53 -11.07
CA LYS A 142 4.31 26.60 -11.08
C LYS A 142 3.64 27.94 -10.79
N ILE A 143 4.16 28.67 -9.81
CA ILE A 143 3.68 30.02 -9.45
C ILE A 143 4.80 31.01 -9.77
N PHE A 144 4.57 31.88 -10.75
CA PHE A 144 5.49 32.94 -11.13
C PHE A 144 5.15 34.22 -10.37
N ILE A 145 6.13 34.82 -9.69
CA ILE A 145 5.93 36.02 -8.87
C ILE A 145 6.95 37.10 -9.23
N HIS A 146 6.47 38.27 -9.63
CA HIS A 146 7.32 39.43 -9.83
C HIS A 146 7.67 40.08 -8.49
N GLY A 147 8.96 40.42 -8.32
CA GLY A 147 9.51 40.94 -7.06
C GLY A 147 10.02 39.87 -6.08
N LEU A 148 9.89 38.59 -6.41
CA LEU A 148 10.48 37.51 -5.60
C LEU A 148 12.01 37.45 -5.82
N GLU A 149 12.76 37.22 -4.74
CA GLU A 149 14.24 37.23 -4.78
C GLU A 149 14.86 35.97 -5.38
N ALA A 150 14.32 34.80 -5.07
CA ALA A 150 14.92 33.51 -5.45
C ALA A 150 13.84 32.43 -5.55
N PRO A 151 14.03 31.41 -6.40
CA PRO A 151 13.10 30.30 -6.52
C PRO A 151 13.17 29.37 -5.29
N PHE A 152 12.02 28.81 -4.92
CA PHE A 152 11.90 27.76 -3.91
C PHE A 152 10.63 26.93 -4.16
N GLY A 153 10.53 25.75 -3.57
CA GLY A 153 9.41 24.88 -3.83
C GLY A 153 9.55 23.51 -3.17
N GLY A 154 8.80 22.54 -3.67
CA GLY A 154 8.95 21.13 -3.33
C GLY A 154 8.65 20.22 -4.52
N PRO A 155 8.20 18.98 -4.29
CA PRO A 155 8.06 17.99 -5.35
C PRO A 155 6.98 18.32 -6.39
N ARG A 156 5.90 19.01 -5.98
CA ARG A 156 4.73 19.26 -6.82
C ARG A 156 4.34 20.73 -6.97
N THR A 157 4.89 21.62 -6.15
CA THR A 157 4.70 23.09 -6.28
C THR A 157 6.04 23.82 -6.35
N ALA A 158 6.23 24.66 -7.36
CA ALA A 158 7.41 25.51 -7.51
C ALA A 158 7.00 26.98 -7.54
N ILE A 159 7.69 27.82 -6.76
CA ILE A 159 7.48 29.26 -6.69
C ILE A 159 8.72 29.91 -7.28
N ILE A 160 8.54 30.61 -8.39
CA ILE A 160 9.62 31.03 -9.28
C ILE A 160 9.55 32.54 -9.48
N PRO A 161 10.66 33.28 -9.31
CA PRO A 161 10.67 34.70 -9.60
C PRO A 161 10.60 34.92 -11.11
N THR A 162 9.90 35.96 -11.56
CA THR A 162 9.76 36.22 -13.01
C THR A 162 11.10 36.48 -13.71
N LYS A 163 12.16 36.88 -12.99
CA LYS A 163 13.52 37.04 -13.53
C LYS A 163 14.24 35.73 -13.87
N ASP A 164 13.93 34.64 -13.15
CA ASP A 164 14.61 33.35 -13.30
C ASP A 164 13.68 32.31 -13.95
N PHE A 165 12.65 32.76 -14.67
CA PHE A 165 11.56 31.94 -15.20
C PHE A 165 12.01 30.83 -16.18
N THR A 166 13.16 30.99 -16.81
CA THR A 166 13.76 30.04 -17.76
C THR A 166 14.81 29.12 -17.12
N GLN A 167 15.20 29.38 -15.87
CA GLN A 167 16.23 28.57 -15.21
C GLN A 167 15.72 27.15 -14.91
N PRO A 168 16.55 26.12 -15.09
CA PRO A 168 16.16 24.76 -14.76
C PRO A 168 15.93 24.64 -13.24
N LEU A 169 14.88 23.92 -12.87
CA LEU A 169 14.58 23.64 -11.47
C LEU A 169 15.47 22.50 -10.92
N PRO A 170 15.66 22.44 -9.59
CA PRO A 170 16.43 21.36 -8.94
C PRO A 170 15.87 19.96 -9.17
N ALA A 171 16.66 18.92 -8.92
CA ALA A 171 16.26 17.51 -9.09
C ALA A 171 15.13 17.08 -8.14
N GLU A 172 14.91 17.81 -7.05
CA GLU A 172 13.80 17.63 -6.12
C GLU A 172 12.45 18.01 -6.74
N TRP A 173 12.43 18.82 -7.79
CA TRP A 173 11.22 19.11 -8.57
C TRP A 173 10.72 17.84 -9.27
N LEU A 174 9.46 17.47 -9.08
CA LEU A 174 8.84 16.23 -9.57
C LEU A 174 9.48 14.94 -9.02
N SER A 175 10.23 15.04 -7.92
CA SER A 175 10.75 13.86 -7.22
C SER A 175 9.60 13.07 -6.59
N SER A 176 9.80 11.76 -6.43
CA SER A 176 8.83 10.90 -5.75
C SER A 176 9.00 11.01 -4.23
N THR A 177 7.90 11.21 -3.51
CA THR A 177 7.86 11.09 -2.05
C THR A 177 7.22 9.79 -1.59
N LYS A 178 7.40 9.45 -0.32
CA LYS A 178 6.70 8.31 0.33
C LYS A 178 5.36 8.74 0.94
N LEU A 179 4.94 9.99 0.73
CA LEU A 179 3.64 10.47 1.18
C LEU A 179 2.52 9.78 0.39
N PRO A 180 1.34 9.60 1.00
CA PRO A 180 0.24 8.91 0.36
C PRO A 180 -0.30 9.69 -0.84
N GLN A 181 -0.48 8.97 -1.94
CA GLN A 181 -1.19 9.47 -3.11
C GLN A 181 -2.71 9.41 -2.88
N PRO A 182 -3.52 10.19 -3.62
CA PRO A 182 -4.96 10.31 -3.37
C PRO A 182 -5.68 8.97 -3.33
N GLU A 183 -5.30 8.00 -4.17
CA GLU A 183 -5.93 6.68 -4.24
C GLU A 183 -5.73 5.88 -2.95
N LYS A 184 -4.57 6.01 -2.30
CA LYS A 184 -4.31 5.36 -1.00
C LYS A 184 -5.11 6.04 0.11
N ILE A 185 -5.26 7.36 0.06
CA ILE A 185 -6.03 8.13 1.06
C ILE A 185 -7.52 7.76 0.96
N LEU A 186 -8.08 7.71 -0.25
CA LEU A 186 -9.49 7.37 -0.50
C LEU A 186 -9.86 5.95 -0.04
N LYS A 187 -8.89 5.02 0.06
CA LYS A 187 -9.12 3.67 0.61
C LYS A 187 -9.20 3.65 2.13
N GLN A 188 -8.51 4.57 2.81
CA GLN A 188 -8.40 4.58 4.28
C GLN A 188 -9.37 5.57 4.93
N VAL A 189 -9.68 6.67 4.25
CA VAL A 189 -10.53 7.75 4.76
C VAL A 189 -11.88 7.72 4.04
N HIS A 190 -12.98 7.66 4.79
CA HIS A 190 -14.31 7.73 4.24
C HIS A 190 -14.73 9.19 4.01
N PHE A 191 -14.82 9.59 2.74
CA PHE A 191 -15.30 10.92 2.36
C PHE A 191 -16.81 10.89 2.15
N VAL A 192 -17.55 11.60 2.99
CA VAL A 192 -19.03 11.56 3.01
C VAL A 192 -19.66 12.61 2.10
N SER A 193 -18.97 13.72 1.84
CA SER A 193 -19.45 14.76 0.94
C SER A 193 -19.04 14.49 -0.51
N ASN A 194 -19.81 15.05 -1.46
CA ASN A 194 -19.46 15.06 -2.88
C ASN A 194 -18.19 15.88 -3.21
N ASN A 195 -17.58 16.53 -2.21
CA ASN A 195 -16.27 17.13 -2.34
C ASN A 195 -15.23 16.02 -2.24
N THR A 196 -14.97 15.35 -3.35
CA THR A 196 -13.87 14.38 -3.45
C THR A 196 -12.57 15.07 -3.08
N PHE A 197 -11.93 14.56 -2.04
CA PHE A 197 -10.57 14.94 -1.70
C PHE A 197 -9.66 14.45 -2.82
N THR A 198 -9.14 15.40 -3.59
CA THR A 198 -8.39 15.16 -4.83
C THR A 198 -6.91 15.55 -4.69
N THR A 199 -6.50 16.04 -3.53
CA THR A 199 -5.18 16.66 -3.36
C THR A 199 -4.35 15.90 -2.34
N SER A 200 -3.23 15.31 -2.78
CA SER A 200 -2.24 14.72 -1.88
C SER A 200 -1.54 15.79 -1.03
N PRO A 201 -1.17 15.50 0.24
CA PRO A 201 -0.36 16.39 1.06
C PRO A 201 0.94 16.83 0.37
N GLU A 202 1.50 16.01 -0.50
CA GLU A 202 2.73 16.29 -1.28
C GLU A 202 2.67 17.62 -2.04
N LYS A 203 1.47 18.07 -2.46
CA LYS A 203 1.33 19.34 -3.21
C LYS A 203 1.71 20.57 -2.41
N PHE A 204 1.54 20.52 -1.10
CA PHE A 204 1.82 21.65 -0.21
C PHE A 204 3.23 21.59 0.40
N LEU A 205 3.95 20.49 0.18
CA LEU A 205 5.29 20.32 0.74
C LEU A 205 6.28 21.24 0.02
N LEU A 206 6.92 22.13 0.78
CA LEU A 206 8.11 22.89 0.35
C LEU A 206 9.36 22.26 0.97
N SER A 207 10.36 21.95 0.15
CA SER A 207 11.56 21.19 0.52
C SER A 207 12.89 21.71 -0.08
N TRP A 208 12.88 22.59 -1.07
CA TRP A 208 14.10 23.08 -1.74
C TRP A 208 14.10 24.60 -1.95
N GLY A 209 15.28 25.16 -2.20
CA GLY A 209 15.50 26.58 -2.48
C GLY A 209 15.49 27.47 -1.24
N ARG A 210 15.50 28.79 -1.45
CA ARG A 210 15.49 29.79 -0.38
C ARG A 210 14.05 30.07 0.06
N ILE A 211 13.52 29.19 0.91
CA ILE A 211 12.14 29.24 1.37
C ILE A 211 11.85 30.55 2.11
N ASN A 212 10.87 31.32 1.62
CA ASN A 212 10.38 32.52 2.29
C ASN A 212 9.47 32.14 3.48
N PRO A 213 9.80 32.53 4.73
CA PRO A 213 9.02 32.15 5.91
C PRO A 213 7.56 32.61 5.91
N GLU A 214 7.27 33.81 5.37
CA GLU A 214 5.91 34.35 5.32
C GLU A 214 5.03 33.46 4.43
N ILE A 215 5.54 33.09 3.26
CA ILE A 215 4.85 32.20 2.31
C ILE A 215 4.79 30.78 2.87
N ALA A 216 5.90 30.28 3.43
CA ALA A 216 5.99 28.91 3.94
C ALA A 216 4.99 28.61 5.05
N SER A 217 4.68 29.59 5.90
CA SER A 217 3.71 29.41 6.98
C SER A 217 2.35 28.92 6.49
N TYR A 218 1.88 29.45 5.36
CA TYR A 218 0.62 29.06 4.70
C TYR A 218 0.69 27.65 4.12
N PHE A 219 1.76 27.34 3.40
CA PHE A 219 1.99 26.01 2.83
C PHE A 219 2.15 24.93 3.91
N ASP A 220 2.83 25.24 5.01
CA ASP A 220 3.03 24.32 6.12
C ASP A 220 1.73 24.02 6.87
N ASN A 221 0.84 25.01 7.02
CA ASN A 221 -0.49 24.81 7.59
C ASN A 221 -1.36 23.94 6.67
N ALA A 222 -1.37 24.23 5.36
CA ALA A 222 -2.08 23.43 4.38
C ALA A 222 -1.56 21.99 4.37
N PHE A 223 -0.24 21.81 4.23
CA PHE A 223 0.42 20.51 4.30
C PHE A 223 -0.01 19.72 5.55
N SER A 224 0.08 20.36 6.73
CA SER A 224 -0.19 19.69 8.00
C SER A 224 -1.65 19.28 8.14
N THR A 225 -2.59 20.12 7.69
CA THR A 225 -4.01 19.76 7.68
C THR A 225 -4.29 18.59 6.74
N TYR A 226 -3.79 18.63 5.51
CA TYR A 226 -3.99 17.54 4.55
C TYR A 226 -3.34 16.23 5.02
N ALA A 227 -2.14 16.32 5.60
CA ALA A 227 -1.45 15.18 6.20
C ALA A 227 -2.25 14.58 7.36
N LEU A 228 -2.84 15.40 8.23
CA LEU A 228 -3.69 14.92 9.32
C LEU A 228 -5.02 14.35 8.84
N ILE A 229 -5.64 14.93 7.81
CA ILE A 229 -6.85 14.38 7.19
C ILE A 229 -6.59 12.97 6.66
N SER A 230 -5.40 12.71 6.10
CA SER A 230 -5.03 11.36 5.66
C SER A 230 -5.03 10.32 6.79
N LEU A 231 -4.90 10.74 8.05
CA LEU A 231 -4.95 9.85 9.21
C LEU A 231 -6.36 9.68 9.79
N CYS A 232 -7.35 10.45 9.32
CA CYS A 232 -8.71 10.43 9.87
C CYS A 232 -9.54 9.28 9.31
N GLN A 233 -10.64 8.90 9.99
CA GLN A 233 -11.52 7.83 9.52
C GLN A 233 -12.64 8.36 8.63
N GLU A 234 -13.21 9.52 8.96
CA GLU A 234 -14.26 10.13 8.14
C GLU A 234 -14.04 11.64 7.97
N PHE A 235 -14.18 12.11 6.74
CA PHE A 235 -14.15 13.53 6.40
C PHE A 235 -15.50 13.91 5.80
N TYR A 236 -16.21 14.83 6.46
CA TYR A 236 -17.45 15.39 5.93
C TYR A 236 -17.16 16.69 5.20
N ASN A 237 -16.55 17.65 5.89
CA ASN A 237 -16.16 18.95 5.35
C ASN A 237 -15.12 19.58 6.28
N TRP A 238 -14.70 20.81 5.98
CA TRP A 238 -13.71 21.54 6.78
C TRP A 238 -14.14 21.86 8.21
N GLU A 239 -15.45 21.86 8.48
CA GLU A 239 -16.02 22.09 9.82
C GLU A 239 -16.19 20.78 10.61
N LYS A 240 -16.18 19.63 9.93
CA LYS A 240 -16.49 18.33 10.52
C LYS A 240 -15.60 17.21 9.97
N VAL A 241 -14.72 16.73 10.83
CA VAL A 241 -13.86 15.55 10.67
C VAL A 241 -14.05 14.62 11.86
N ILE A 242 -14.09 13.31 11.61
CA ILE A 242 -14.29 12.30 12.65
C ILE A 242 -13.03 11.44 12.81
N LEU A 243 -12.54 11.41 14.05
CA LEU A 243 -11.48 10.53 14.52
C LEU A 243 -12.11 9.41 15.35
N LYS A 244 -11.93 8.16 14.92
CA LYS A 244 -12.40 6.94 15.60
C LYS A 244 -11.22 6.21 16.22
N GLY A 245 -10.71 6.74 17.33
CA GLY A 245 -9.79 6.01 18.20
C GLY A 245 -10.51 5.46 19.43
N LYS A 246 -9.78 5.29 20.54
CA LYS A 246 -10.34 4.99 21.88
C LYS A 246 -11.50 5.89 22.28
N ARG A 247 -11.46 7.16 21.88
CA ARG A 247 -12.61 8.08 21.96
C ARG A 247 -12.99 8.52 20.56
N LYS A 248 -14.29 8.53 20.26
CA LYS A 248 -14.82 9.17 19.06
C LYS A 248 -14.76 10.69 19.25
N LEU A 249 -14.09 11.39 18.33
CA LEU A 249 -14.05 12.85 18.31
C LEU A 249 -14.65 13.38 17.02
N GLU A 250 -15.39 14.47 17.14
CA GLU A 250 -15.90 15.27 16.04
C GLU A 250 -15.34 16.68 16.19
N ILE A 251 -14.51 17.11 15.24
CA ILE A 251 -13.76 18.37 15.30
C ILE A 251 -13.68 19.02 13.92
N SER A 252 -13.43 20.33 13.87
CA SER A 252 -13.11 21.05 12.64
C SER A 252 -11.73 20.66 12.12
N ALA A 253 -11.54 20.68 10.79
CA ALA A 253 -10.24 20.40 10.19
C ALA A 253 -9.24 21.53 10.47
N GLN A 254 -9.71 22.78 10.50
CA GLN A 254 -8.87 23.98 10.54
C GLN A 254 -9.35 25.05 11.52
N ASN A 255 -8.42 25.93 11.89
CA ASN A 255 -8.69 27.18 12.59
C ASN A 255 -8.77 28.34 11.57
N LYS A 256 -9.46 29.42 11.97
CA LYS A 256 -9.50 30.66 11.15
C LYS A 256 -8.15 31.39 11.08
N GLU A 257 -7.26 31.13 12.03
CA GLU A 257 -5.96 31.77 12.12
C GLU A 257 -4.83 30.78 11.79
N LEU A 258 -3.77 31.29 11.18
CA LEU A 258 -2.56 30.53 10.91
C LEU A 258 -1.92 30.04 12.20
N LYS A 259 -1.56 28.76 12.22
CA LYS A 259 -0.83 28.19 13.32
C LYS A 259 0.68 28.32 13.11
N ALA A 260 1.37 28.85 14.13
CA ALA A 260 2.83 28.75 14.19
C ALA A 260 3.25 27.30 14.44
N LEU A 261 3.83 26.67 13.42
CA LEU A 261 4.32 25.30 13.42
C LEU A 261 5.84 25.30 13.56
N LYS A 262 6.37 24.42 14.42
CA LYS A 262 7.82 24.23 14.52
C LYS A 262 8.29 23.31 13.38
N PRO A 263 9.50 23.53 12.82
CA PRO A 263 10.06 22.63 11.81
C PRO A 263 10.09 21.15 12.25
N THR A 264 10.39 20.91 13.53
CA THR A 264 10.41 19.55 14.12
C THR A 264 9.04 18.89 14.15
N GLU A 265 7.96 19.66 14.35
CA GLU A 265 6.59 19.15 14.34
C GLU A 265 6.20 18.70 12.92
N LYS A 266 6.55 19.51 11.90
CA LYS A 266 6.34 19.19 10.48
C LYS A 266 7.10 17.93 10.07
N GLU A 267 8.39 17.84 10.40
CA GLU A 267 9.22 16.67 10.08
C GLU A 267 8.68 15.39 10.74
N THR A 268 8.25 15.48 12.00
CA THR A 268 7.64 14.35 12.71
C THR A 268 6.33 13.92 12.03
N LEU A 269 5.51 14.89 11.59
CA LEU A 269 4.27 14.59 10.87
C LEU A 269 4.52 13.90 9.53
N ILE A 270 5.53 14.35 8.75
CA ILE A 270 5.97 13.68 7.53
C ILE A 270 6.33 12.22 7.84
N ASN A 271 7.24 12.00 8.80
CA ASN A 271 7.69 10.66 9.19
C ASN A 271 6.55 9.77 9.69
N CYS A 272 5.57 10.34 10.42
CA CYS A 272 4.41 9.63 10.91
C CYS A 272 3.52 9.15 9.77
N VAL A 273 3.19 10.03 8.84
CA VAL A 273 2.34 9.71 7.69
C VAL A 273 3.04 8.71 6.76
N GLU A 274 4.32 8.91 6.46
CA GLU A 274 5.10 7.94 5.67
C GLU A 274 5.11 6.56 6.33
N TRP A 275 5.29 6.49 7.67
CA TRP A 275 5.28 5.21 8.38
C TRP A 275 3.90 4.52 8.32
N CYS A 276 2.82 5.28 8.45
CA CYS A 276 1.46 4.74 8.35
C CYS A 276 1.19 4.12 6.97
N TYR A 277 1.71 4.71 5.89
CA TYR A 277 1.43 4.27 4.50
C TYR A 277 2.53 3.42 3.83
N ALA A 278 3.58 3.06 4.57
CA ALA A 278 4.74 2.35 4.02
C ALA A 278 4.50 0.86 3.70
N GLU A 279 3.61 0.18 4.41
CA GLU A 279 3.37 -1.28 4.30
C GLU A 279 1.87 -1.58 4.26
N SER A 280 1.51 -2.83 3.96
CA SER A 280 0.13 -3.32 3.78
C SER A 280 -0.77 -3.28 5.02
N ASP A 281 -0.23 -2.89 6.19
CA ASP A 281 -0.96 -2.76 7.45
C ASP A 281 -1.38 -1.29 7.72
N GLU A 282 -1.76 -0.53 6.69
CA GLU A 282 -2.00 0.91 6.82
C GLU A 282 -3.06 1.22 7.90
N GLU A 283 -4.16 0.48 7.90
CA GLU A 283 -5.28 0.66 8.84
C GLU A 283 -4.84 0.50 10.30
N THR A 284 -4.04 -0.53 10.60
CA THR A 284 -3.58 -0.80 11.97
C THR A 284 -2.64 0.33 12.45
N ARG A 285 -1.74 0.80 11.60
CA ARG A 285 -0.79 1.88 11.94
C ARG A 285 -1.50 3.20 12.17
N ILE A 286 -2.43 3.56 11.28
CA ILE A 286 -3.27 4.75 11.41
C ILE A 286 -4.06 4.68 12.72
N LEU A 287 -4.73 3.55 13.00
CA LEU A 287 -5.52 3.37 14.21
C LEU A 287 -4.69 3.54 15.49
N LEU A 288 -3.47 3.01 15.54
CA LEU A 288 -2.59 3.17 16.71
C LEU A 288 -2.21 4.63 16.97
N VAL A 289 -1.99 5.42 15.92
CA VAL A 289 -1.71 6.86 16.04
C VAL A 289 -2.97 7.59 16.51
N ILE A 290 -4.12 7.35 15.87
CA ILE A 290 -5.39 7.98 16.23
C ILE A 290 -5.85 7.61 17.64
N ASP A 291 -5.60 6.38 18.09
CA ASP A 291 -5.90 5.94 19.45
C ASP A 291 -5.24 6.83 20.48
N ARG A 292 -3.99 7.24 20.25
CA ARG A 292 -3.29 8.12 21.18
C ARG A 292 -3.74 9.57 21.03
N LEU A 293 -3.87 10.06 19.79
CA LEU A 293 -4.33 11.42 19.51
C LEU A 293 -5.73 11.68 20.09
N SER A 294 -6.67 10.74 19.95
CA SER A 294 -8.06 10.88 20.40
C SER A 294 -8.20 11.06 21.92
N LEU A 295 -7.20 10.65 22.70
CA LEU A 295 -7.17 10.87 24.16
C LEU A 295 -6.71 12.28 24.54
N ASP A 296 -5.75 12.82 23.79
CA ASP A 296 -5.07 14.07 24.15
C ASP A 296 -5.68 15.31 23.47
N ILE A 297 -6.40 15.13 22.35
CA ILE A 297 -7.15 16.21 21.69
C ILE A 297 -8.27 16.69 22.61
N LYS A 298 -8.37 18.02 22.80
CA LYS A 298 -9.43 18.63 23.62
C LYS A 298 -10.71 18.81 22.81
N GLU A 299 -11.85 18.70 23.48
CA GLU A 299 -13.14 19.01 22.84
C GLU A 299 -13.18 20.49 22.43
N GLY A 300 -13.68 20.76 21.22
CA GLY A 300 -13.71 22.11 20.63
C GLY A 300 -12.38 22.60 20.02
N SER A 301 -11.33 21.78 19.98
CA SER A 301 -10.10 22.08 19.22
C SER A 301 -10.21 21.62 17.76
N SER A 302 -9.38 22.18 16.88
CA SER A 302 -9.33 21.77 15.47
C SER A 302 -8.30 20.67 15.24
N LEU A 303 -8.41 19.95 14.12
CA LEU A 303 -7.51 18.87 13.75
C LEU A 303 -6.06 19.36 13.61
N ILE A 304 -5.84 20.54 13.02
CA ILE A 304 -4.52 21.16 12.96
C ILE A 304 -3.90 21.39 14.36
N ASP A 305 -4.71 21.38 15.42
CA ASP A 305 -4.21 21.44 16.78
C ASP A 305 -3.47 20.19 17.23
N ALA A 306 -3.83 19.05 16.65
CA ALA A 306 -3.23 17.75 16.90
C ALA A 306 -1.77 17.67 16.42
N VAL A 307 -1.29 18.55 15.53
CA VAL A 307 0.11 18.53 15.05
C VAL A 307 1.12 18.51 16.21
N ARG A 308 0.85 19.24 17.30
CA ARG A 308 1.72 19.29 18.48
C ARG A 308 1.76 17.99 19.28
N LEU A 309 0.75 17.14 19.11
CA LEU A 309 0.59 15.86 19.80
C LEU A 309 1.20 14.70 19.00
N ILE A 310 1.46 14.90 17.70
CA ILE A 310 2.00 13.89 16.79
C ILE A 310 3.32 13.29 17.30
N PRO A 311 4.32 14.04 17.82
CA PRO A 311 5.55 13.43 18.31
C PRO A 311 5.35 12.37 19.40
N ALA A 312 4.48 12.65 20.37
CA ALA A 312 4.16 11.71 21.43
C ALA A 312 3.34 10.52 20.89
N ALA A 313 2.30 10.80 20.09
CA ALA A 313 1.44 9.78 19.51
C ALA A 313 2.20 8.82 18.58
N PHE A 314 3.09 9.35 17.74
CA PHE A 314 3.88 8.56 16.81
C PHE A 314 4.88 7.64 17.52
N THR A 315 5.55 8.14 18.55
CA THR A 315 6.50 7.34 19.36
C THR A 315 5.78 6.17 20.03
N GLU A 316 4.61 6.42 20.61
CA GLU A 316 3.81 5.41 21.27
C GLU A 316 3.21 4.40 20.28
N ALA A 317 2.69 4.87 19.15
CA ALA A 317 2.15 4.01 18.09
C ALA A 317 3.20 3.05 17.54
N ARG A 318 4.44 3.52 17.31
CA ARG A 318 5.55 2.65 16.90
C ARG A 318 5.89 1.59 17.94
N SER A 319 5.92 1.98 19.22
CA SER A 319 6.16 1.03 20.31
C SER A 319 5.06 -0.03 20.38
N ARG A 320 3.79 0.38 20.31
CA ARG A 320 2.63 -0.54 20.31
C ARG A 320 2.61 -1.45 19.08
N TYR A 321 2.91 -0.92 17.90
CA TYR A 321 2.96 -1.72 16.67
C TYR A 321 4.01 -2.84 16.78
N LYS A 322 5.17 -2.58 17.42
CA LYS A 322 6.15 -3.63 17.70
C LYS A 322 5.55 -4.79 18.49
N TYR A 323 4.72 -4.50 19.50
CA TYR A 323 4.04 -5.54 20.27
C TYR A 323 2.97 -6.26 19.45
N VAL A 324 2.19 -5.55 18.64
CA VAL A 324 1.19 -6.17 17.74
C VAL A 324 1.86 -7.13 16.75
N VAL A 325 2.98 -6.71 16.15
CA VAL A 325 3.76 -7.57 15.25
C VAL A 325 4.34 -8.78 15.99
N LEU A 326 4.82 -8.60 17.22
CA LEU A 326 5.33 -9.70 18.04
C LEU A 326 4.22 -10.68 18.44
N ASP A 327 3.03 -10.19 18.76
CA ASP A 327 1.88 -11.02 19.14
C ASP A 327 1.40 -11.84 17.93
N ARG A 328 1.23 -11.19 16.76
CA ARG A 328 0.96 -11.89 15.49
C ARG A 328 2.01 -12.97 15.20
N LYS A 329 3.30 -12.68 15.39
CA LYS A 329 4.39 -13.68 15.23
C LYS A 329 4.28 -14.83 16.22
N LYS A 330 3.89 -14.56 17.47
CA LYS A 330 3.71 -15.58 18.50
C LYS A 330 2.52 -16.48 18.16
N ASP A 331 1.41 -15.91 17.71
CA ASP A 331 0.25 -16.65 17.25
C ASP A 331 0.62 -17.53 16.05
N TYR A 332 1.34 -16.98 15.06
CA TYR A 332 1.87 -17.79 13.94
C TYR A 332 2.77 -18.94 14.40
N THR A 333 3.63 -18.70 15.39
CA THR A 333 4.53 -19.74 15.93
C THR A 333 3.72 -20.82 16.67
N LYS A 334 2.68 -20.41 17.40
CA LYS A 334 1.79 -21.33 18.12
C LYS A 334 0.99 -22.19 17.14
N GLU A 335 0.39 -21.58 16.13
CA GLU A 335 -0.31 -22.31 15.06
C GLU A 335 0.63 -23.32 14.38
N LEU A 336 1.87 -22.93 14.09
CA LEU A 336 2.88 -23.83 13.53
C LEU A 336 3.22 -25.00 14.48
N SER A 337 3.34 -24.73 15.78
CA SER A 337 3.57 -25.77 16.78
C SER A 337 2.38 -26.73 16.91
N ASP A 338 1.15 -26.21 16.83
CA ASP A 338 -0.06 -27.03 16.85
C ASP A 338 -0.13 -27.91 15.59
N ILE A 339 0.23 -27.37 14.42
CA ILE A 339 0.38 -28.13 13.17
C ILE A 339 1.40 -29.28 13.33
N GLN A 340 2.58 -29.00 13.92
CA GLN A 340 3.61 -30.02 14.13
C GLN A 340 3.15 -31.13 15.08
N LYS A 341 2.39 -30.76 16.13
CA LYS A 341 1.85 -31.72 17.11
C LYS A 341 0.82 -32.64 16.46
N ASP A 342 -0.07 -32.09 15.65
CA ASP A 342 -1.08 -32.88 14.94
C ASP A 342 -0.44 -33.80 13.89
N LEU A 343 0.60 -33.33 13.19
CA LEU A 343 1.39 -34.16 12.27
C LEU A 343 2.08 -35.32 13.01
N SER A 344 2.70 -35.05 14.15
CA SER A 344 3.34 -36.08 14.99
C SER A 344 2.31 -37.12 15.45
N GLY A 345 1.11 -36.68 15.87
CA GLY A 345 0.01 -37.58 16.23
C GLY A 345 -0.48 -38.46 15.07
N VAL A 346 -0.43 -37.96 13.83
CA VAL A 346 -0.71 -38.78 12.63
C VAL A 346 0.40 -39.80 12.41
N VAL A 347 1.68 -39.42 12.54
CA VAL A 347 2.82 -40.33 12.40
C VAL A 347 2.78 -41.44 13.47
N ASP A 348 2.46 -41.11 14.72
CA ASP A 348 2.34 -42.10 15.80
C ASP A 348 1.22 -43.12 15.54
N LYS A 349 0.10 -42.69 14.92
CA LYS A 349 -0.97 -43.60 14.47
C LYS A 349 -0.49 -44.54 13.35
N PHE A 350 0.35 -44.07 12.44
CA PHE A 350 0.96 -44.91 11.41
C PHE A 350 1.90 -45.95 12.02
N VAL A 351 2.80 -45.53 12.92
CA VAL A 351 3.77 -46.42 13.57
C VAL A 351 3.06 -47.48 14.42
N SER A 352 2.08 -47.09 15.23
CA SER A 352 1.30 -48.03 16.05
C SER A 352 0.51 -49.03 15.20
N THR A 353 -0.12 -48.58 14.10
CA THR A 353 -0.83 -49.49 13.18
C THR A 353 0.14 -50.45 12.50
N SER A 354 1.31 -49.97 12.06
CA SER A 354 2.35 -50.82 11.46
C SER A 354 2.90 -51.85 12.45
N ASN A 355 3.13 -51.47 13.70
CA ASN A 355 3.57 -52.40 14.76
C ASN A 355 2.50 -53.44 15.09
N ASN A 356 1.22 -53.05 15.17
CA ASN A 356 0.11 -53.98 15.34
C ASN A 356 0.02 -54.97 14.16
N PHE A 357 0.30 -54.47 12.95
CA PHE A 357 0.32 -55.27 11.74
C PHE A 357 1.43 -56.33 11.79
N ALA A 358 2.67 -55.93 12.13
CA ALA A 358 3.81 -56.83 12.28
C ALA A 358 3.62 -57.85 13.43
N GLY A 359 3.08 -57.40 14.57
CA GLY A 359 2.79 -58.27 15.71
C GLY A 359 1.75 -59.35 15.36
N SER A 360 0.72 -59.00 14.60
CA SER A 360 -0.29 -59.96 14.16
C SER A 360 0.26 -61.01 13.18
N LEU A 361 1.24 -60.64 12.35
CA LEU A 361 1.93 -61.58 11.45
C LEU A 361 2.81 -62.56 12.21
N LEU A 362 3.50 -62.11 13.26
CA LEU A 362 4.32 -62.98 14.11
C LEU A 362 3.44 -64.04 14.81
N THR A 363 2.26 -63.65 15.29
CA THR A 363 1.28 -64.56 15.87
C THR A 363 0.77 -65.59 14.86
N ASP A 364 0.47 -65.18 13.62
CA ASP A 364 0.01 -66.09 12.57
C ASP A 364 1.11 -67.07 12.14
N ILE A 365 2.38 -66.62 12.09
CA ILE A 365 3.54 -67.48 11.83
C ILE A 365 3.77 -68.48 12.97
N LEU A 366 3.64 -68.03 14.23
CA LEU A 366 3.74 -68.91 15.41
C LEU A 366 2.63 -69.97 15.40
N ALA A 367 1.39 -69.57 15.06
CA ALA A 367 0.27 -70.49 14.92
C ALA A 367 0.53 -71.52 13.80
N LEU A 368 1.04 -71.08 12.64
CA LEU A 368 1.44 -71.97 11.55
C LEU A 368 2.55 -72.93 11.98
N ALA A 369 3.60 -72.43 12.63
CA ALA A 369 4.72 -73.23 13.12
C ALA A 369 4.27 -74.26 14.17
N PHE A 370 3.35 -73.87 15.06
CA PHE A 370 2.75 -74.78 16.03
C PHE A 370 1.94 -75.88 15.35
N VAL A 371 1.07 -75.55 14.39
CA VAL A 371 0.27 -76.52 13.63
C VAL A 371 1.17 -77.48 12.85
N LEU A 372 2.22 -76.99 12.19
CA LEU A 372 3.20 -77.81 11.49
C LEU A 372 3.97 -78.73 12.44
N THR A 373 4.44 -78.21 13.58
CA THR A 373 5.17 -79.01 14.57
C THR A 373 4.29 -80.07 15.20
N ALA A 374 3.05 -79.73 15.60
CA ALA A 374 2.07 -80.67 16.12
C ALA A 374 1.70 -81.75 15.08
N GLY A 375 1.57 -81.38 13.80
CA GLY A 375 1.33 -82.32 12.71
C GLY A 375 2.49 -83.30 12.49
N VAL A 376 3.73 -82.81 12.50
CA VAL A 376 4.93 -83.65 12.35
C VAL A 376 5.15 -84.57 13.56
N VAL A 377 4.90 -84.07 14.78
CA VAL A 377 4.95 -84.86 16.01
C VAL A 377 3.86 -85.94 16.02
N SER A 378 2.63 -85.61 15.60
CA SER A 378 1.53 -86.57 15.46
C SER A 378 1.89 -87.73 14.52
N ARG A 379 2.53 -87.45 13.38
CA ARG A 379 3.03 -88.48 12.45
C ARG A 379 4.08 -89.39 13.09
N ARG A 380 4.96 -88.85 13.93
CA ARG A 380 6.05 -89.63 14.56
C ARG A 380 5.55 -90.58 15.67
N PHE A 381 4.41 -90.28 16.29
CA PHE A 381 3.90 -91.02 17.45
C PHE A 381 2.63 -91.85 17.20
N ILE A 382 1.81 -91.55 16.17
CA ILE A 382 0.44 -92.11 16.06
C ILE A 382 0.22 -92.94 14.77
N ALA A 383 0.68 -92.49 13.58
CA ALA A 383 0.63 -93.28 12.34
C ALA A 383 1.42 -92.59 11.20
N GLU A 384 2.08 -93.38 10.35
CA GLU A 384 2.96 -92.94 9.24
C GLU A 384 2.22 -92.09 8.17
N ASP A 385 0.90 -92.24 8.09
CA ASP A 385 -0.01 -91.57 7.13
C ASP A 385 -0.92 -90.48 7.75
N ALA A 386 -0.74 -90.11 9.02
CA ALA A 386 -1.61 -89.12 9.69
C ALA A 386 -1.63 -87.74 9.00
N LEU A 387 -0.57 -87.38 8.28
CA LEU A 387 -0.48 -86.13 7.50
C LEU A 387 -1.13 -86.22 6.09
N ARG A 388 -1.43 -87.43 5.60
CA ARG A 388 -2.17 -87.70 4.36
C ARG A 388 -3.67 -87.94 4.60
N SER A 389 -4.10 -87.92 5.85
CA SER A 389 -5.51 -88.13 6.19
C SER A 389 -6.37 -87.00 5.59
N PRO A 390 -7.59 -87.31 5.13
CA PRO A 390 -8.49 -86.31 4.56
C PRO A 390 -8.78 -85.17 5.55
N GLU A 391 -8.73 -85.43 6.86
CA GLU A 391 -8.91 -84.45 7.92
C GLU A 391 -7.74 -83.43 7.99
N ALA A 392 -6.49 -83.89 7.79
CA ALA A 392 -5.32 -83.00 7.78
C ALA A 392 -5.34 -82.05 6.57
N VAL A 393 -5.74 -82.54 5.39
CA VAL A 393 -5.90 -81.72 4.17
C VAL A 393 -7.00 -80.66 4.37
N ILE A 394 -8.10 -81.02 5.02
CA ILE A 394 -9.18 -80.06 5.36
C ILE A 394 -8.68 -78.99 6.32
N LEU A 395 -7.87 -79.35 7.32
CA LEU A 395 -7.29 -78.41 8.28
C LEU A 395 -6.35 -77.41 7.59
N PHE A 396 -5.45 -77.86 6.71
CA PHE A 396 -4.55 -76.97 5.96
C PHE A 396 -5.29 -76.05 4.98
N LYS A 397 -6.34 -76.56 4.30
CA LYS A 397 -7.21 -75.73 3.44
C LYS A 397 -8.00 -74.69 4.24
N SER A 398 -8.54 -75.07 5.40
CA SER A 398 -9.23 -74.15 6.31
C SER A 398 -8.27 -73.06 6.81
N PHE A 399 -7.04 -73.42 7.16
CA PHE A 399 -6.00 -72.47 7.57
C PHE A 399 -5.58 -71.53 6.43
N SER A 400 -5.51 -72.02 5.19
CA SER A 400 -5.27 -71.17 4.01
C SER A 400 -6.41 -70.16 3.79
N VAL A 401 -7.67 -70.57 3.98
CA VAL A 401 -8.82 -69.65 3.88
C VAL A 401 -8.77 -68.60 5.00
N TYR A 402 -8.41 -69.01 6.22
CA TYR A 402 -8.17 -68.08 7.33
C TYR A 402 -7.10 -67.04 6.99
N LEU A 403 -5.94 -67.46 6.46
CA LEU A 403 -4.86 -66.57 6.05
C LEU A 403 -5.30 -65.61 4.93
N ALA A 404 -6.11 -66.08 3.97
CA ALA A 404 -6.65 -65.24 2.90
C ALA A 404 -7.63 -64.18 3.42
N ILE A 405 -8.55 -64.56 4.32
CA ILE A 405 -9.49 -63.62 4.96
C ILE A 405 -8.73 -62.61 5.83
N ALA A 406 -7.75 -63.09 6.60
CA ALA A 406 -6.94 -62.24 7.45
C ALA A 406 -6.09 -61.26 6.61
N MET A 407 -5.58 -61.68 5.45
CA MET A 407 -4.94 -60.80 4.47
C MET A 407 -5.90 -59.73 3.92
N LEU A 408 -7.13 -60.10 3.54
CA LEU A 408 -8.10 -59.14 3.00
C LEU A 408 -8.50 -58.07 4.02
N LEU A 409 -8.78 -58.47 5.26
CA LEU A 409 -9.07 -57.52 6.36
C LEU A 409 -7.88 -56.59 6.63
N ARG A 410 -6.67 -57.10 6.49
CA ARG A 410 -5.42 -56.35 6.65
C ARG A 410 -5.17 -55.33 5.55
N VAL A 411 -5.37 -55.71 4.28
CA VAL A 411 -5.29 -54.78 3.15
C VAL A 411 -6.36 -53.70 3.27
N TRP A 412 -7.58 -54.06 3.69
CA TRP A 412 -8.65 -53.11 3.94
C TRP A 412 -8.27 -52.08 5.03
N GLY A 413 -7.70 -52.53 6.14
CA GLY A 413 -7.20 -51.65 7.19
C GLY A 413 -6.14 -50.67 6.69
N ALA A 414 -5.16 -51.16 5.92
CA ALA A 414 -4.10 -50.33 5.35
C ALA A 414 -4.63 -49.27 4.37
N ILE A 415 -5.57 -49.64 3.51
CA ILE A 415 -6.22 -48.73 2.56
C ILE A 415 -7.05 -47.68 3.31
N SER A 416 -7.81 -48.09 4.33
CA SER A 416 -8.64 -47.18 5.15
C SER A 416 -7.78 -46.11 5.83
N VAL A 417 -6.66 -46.50 6.44
CA VAL A 417 -5.72 -45.57 7.08
C VAL A 417 -5.10 -44.61 6.05
N SER A 418 -4.69 -45.11 4.88
CA SER A 418 -4.14 -44.28 3.80
C SER A 418 -5.17 -43.26 3.26
N LEU A 419 -6.44 -43.67 3.11
CA LEU A 419 -7.51 -42.80 2.64
C LEU A 419 -7.89 -41.71 3.65
N ILE A 420 -8.02 -42.08 4.93
CA ILE A 420 -8.29 -41.12 6.01
C ILE A 420 -7.16 -40.10 6.12
N SER A 421 -5.91 -40.56 6.05
CA SER A 421 -4.72 -39.70 6.05
C SER A 421 -4.71 -38.72 4.88
N THR A 422 -5.07 -39.17 3.68
CA THR A 422 -5.09 -38.31 2.48
C THR A 422 -6.21 -37.26 2.55
N ARG A 423 -7.38 -37.62 3.10
CA ARG A 423 -8.49 -36.67 3.32
C ARG A 423 -8.14 -35.59 4.34
N LEU A 424 -7.66 -36.00 5.52
CA LEU A 424 -7.12 -35.07 6.52
C LEU A 424 -6.08 -34.15 5.85
N PHE A 425 -5.09 -34.71 5.18
CA PHE A 425 -4.06 -33.92 4.51
C PHE A 425 -4.60 -32.88 3.50
N THR A 426 -5.69 -33.19 2.79
CA THR A 426 -6.31 -32.27 1.83
C THR A 426 -7.07 -31.13 2.53
N ASP A 427 -7.77 -31.44 3.62
CA ASP A 427 -8.44 -30.44 4.46
C ASP A 427 -7.41 -29.52 5.14
N TRP A 428 -6.28 -30.08 5.55
CA TRP A 428 -5.13 -29.36 6.11
C TRP A 428 -4.46 -28.41 5.10
N LYS A 429 -4.28 -28.84 3.85
CA LYS A 429 -3.78 -27.97 2.77
C LYS A 429 -4.67 -26.74 2.54
N LYS A 430 -5.98 -26.86 2.81
CA LYS A 430 -6.94 -25.76 2.68
C LYS A 430 -6.85 -24.77 3.83
N ILE A 431 -6.60 -25.24 5.05
CA ILE A 431 -6.46 -24.39 6.26
C ILE A 431 -5.13 -23.64 6.25
N VAL A 432 -4.03 -24.28 5.85
CA VAL A 432 -2.69 -23.65 5.92
C VAL A 432 -2.43 -22.66 4.76
N ARG A 433 -3.14 -22.82 3.63
CA ARG A 433 -3.00 -21.95 2.45
C ARG A 433 -3.40 -20.49 2.70
N SER A 434 -4.14 -20.17 3.77
CA SER A 434 -4.44 -18.78 4.13
C SER A 434 -3.27 -18.03 4.76
N HIS A 435 -2.21 -18.72 5.18
CA HIS A 435 -1.13 -18.12 5.99
C HIS A 435 0.30 -18.46 5.54
N MET A 436 0.49 -19.30 4.52
CA MET A 436 1.81 -19.70 4.01
C MET A 436 1.84 -19.73 2.47
N SER A 437 2.99 -19.39 1.88
CA SER A 437 3.20 -19.53 0.43
C SER A 437 3.06 -21.00 0.03
N ALA A 438 2.43 -21.26 -1.12
CA ALA A 438 2.09 -22.62 -1.56
C ALA A 438 3.34 -23.51 -1.71
N ASP A 439 4.49 -22.92 -2.00
CA ASP A 439 5.74 -23.62 -2.31
C ASP A 439 6.49 -24.07 -1.05
N GLU A 440 6.56 -23.25 0.00
CA GLU A 440 7.20 -23.65 1.26
C GLU A 440 6.40 -24.76 1.95
N LEU A 441 5.07 -24.66 1.90
CA LEU A 441 4.16 -25.66 2.45
C LEU A 441 4.33 -27.01 1.73
N GLN A 442 4.42 -26.98 0.40
CA GLN A 442 4.63 -28.17 -0.41
C GLN A 442 6.00 -28.81 -0.13
N SER A 443 7.06 -28.02 0.09
CA SER A 443 8.40 -28.54 0.42
C SER A 443 8.47 -29.23 1.79
N MET A 444 7.80 -28.67 2.82
CA MET A 444 7.81 -29.24 4.18
C MET A 444 7.03 -30.55 4.21
N ILE A 445 5.94 -30.61 3.44
CA ILE A 445 5.12 -31.79 3.24
C ILE A 445 5.90 -32.89 2.51
N ASP A 446 6.49 -32.57 1.36
CA ASP A 446 7.13 -33.57 0.52
C ASP A 446 8.37 -34.16 1.23
N ASN A 447 9.10 -33.36 2.00
CA ASN A 447 10.25 -33.85 2.77
C ASN A 447 9.86 -34.70 4.00
N SER A 448 8.69 -34.48 4.61
CA SER A 448 8.31 -35.16 5.85
C SER A 448 7.37 -36.35 5.65
N LEU A 449 6.45 -36.29 4.69
CA LEU A 449 5.37 -37.28 4.50
C LEU A 449 5.63 -38.27 3.36
N PHE A 450 6.32 -37.86 2.31
CA PHE A 450 6.61 -38.73 1.16
C PHE A 450 7.42 -39.98 1.54
N PRO A 451 8.56 -39.89 2.27
CA PRO A 451 9.32 -41.08 2.66
C PRO A 451 8.53 -42.02 3.56
N VAL A 452 7.66 -41.49 4.44
CA VAL A 452 6.81 -42.29 5.33
C VAL A 452 5.74 -43.07 4.56
N LYS A 453 5.07 -42.42 3.58
CA LYS A 453 4.10 -43.11 2.71
C LYS A 453 4.74 -44.21 1.88
N VAL A 454 5.92 -43.96 1.33
CA VAL A 454 6.67 -44.96 0.54
C VAL A 454 7.03 -46.16 1.43
N ASN A 455 7.58 -45.92 2.62
CA ASN A 455 7.95 -47.00 3.52
C ASN A 455 6.73 -47.83 4.00
N PHE A 456 5.58 -47.17 4.23
CA PHE A 456 4.33 -47.84 4.57
C PHE A 456 3.84 -48.77 3.44
N TRP A 457 3.85 -48.30 2.19
CA TRP A 457 3.43 -49.11 1.04
C TRP A 457 4.39 -50.27 0.75
N ILE A 458 5.70 -50.05 0.87
CA ILE A 458 6.71 -51.11 0.75
C ILE A 458 6.48 -52.18 1.83
N SER A 459 6.31 -51.77 3.09
CA SER A 459 6.05 -52.68 4.21
C SER A 459 4.75 -53.47 4.01
N CYS A 460 3.68 -52.81 3.55
CA CYS A 460 2.42 -53.47 3.24
C CYS A 460 2.57 -54.49 2.10
N GLY A 461 3.35 -54.16 1.06
CA GLY A 461 3.62 -55.06 -0.07
C GLY A 461 4.39 -56.31 0.33
N VAL A 462 5.45 -56.16 1.15
CA VAL A 462 6.23 -57.29 1.69
C VAL A 462 5.34 -58.22 2.51
N ILE A 463 4.47 -57.67 3.36
CA ILE A 463 3.62 -58.47 4.23
C ILE A 463 2.52 -59.20 3.44
N VAL A 464 1.87 -58.51 2.49
CA VAL A 464 0.93 -59.14 1.56
C VAL A 464 1.59 -60.28 0.80
N SER A 465 2.81 -60.07 0.30
CA SER A 465 3.57 -61.12 -0.39
C SER A 465 3.81 -62.33 0.52
N THR A 466 4.21 -62.12 1.78
CA THR A 466 4.40 -63.19 2.76
C THR A 466 3.11 -63.95 3.07
N TYR A 467 1.98 -63.26 3.22
CA TYR A 467 0.67 -63.91 3.42
C TYR A 467 0.24 -64.75 2.22
N ILE A 468 0.45 -64.24 1.00
CA ILE A 468 0.16 -65.00 -0.23
C ILE A 468 1.03 -66.26 -0.28
N LEU A 469 2.33 -66.14 0.02
CA LEU A 469 3.25 -67.29 0.05
C LEU A 469 2.82 -68.33 1.09
N MET A 470 2.46 -67.90 2.31
CA MET A 470 1.96 -68.80 3.36
C MET A 470 0.63 -69.46 2.98
N ALA A 471 -0.30 -68.71 2.40
CA ALA A 471 -1.59 -69.25 1.97
C ALA A 471 -1.40 -70.27 0.85
N LEU A 472 -0.58 -69.98 -0.17
CA LEU A 472 -0.26 -70.93 -1.25
C LEU A 472 0.46 -72.17 -0.72
N ALA A 473 1.37 -72.00 0.24
CA ALA A 473 2.08 -73.11 0.87
C ALA A 473 1.14 -74.05 1.65
N CYS A 474 0.16 -73.49 2.35
CA CYS A 474 -0.88 -74.25 3.05
C CYS A 474 -1.90 -74.88 2.09
N TRP A 475 -2.29 -74.19 1.02
CA TRP A 475 -3.24 -74.69 0.04
C TRP A 475 -2.67 -75.89 -0.73
N ASN A 476 -1.38 -75.84 -1.06
CA ASN A 476 -0.63 -76.92 -1.70
C ASN A 476 0.25 -77.68 -0.69
N ALA A 477 -0.31 -78.01 0.48
CA ALA A 477 0.41 -78.65 1.60
C ALA A 477 1.19 -79.92 1.19
N GLU A 478 0.66 -80.74 0.28
CA GLU A 478 1.33 -81.96 -0.21
C GLU A 478 2.62 -81.65 -1.00
N LEU A 479 2.62 -80.55 -1.76
CA LEU A 479 3.75 -80.11 -2.59
C LEU A 479 4.81 -79.40 -1.74
N THR A 480 4.40 -78.65 -0.73
CA THR A 480 5.34 -78.00 0.21
C THR A 480 5.98 -78.99 1.17
N LEU A 481 5.22 -79.96 1.71
CA LEU A 481 5.76 -81.03 2.55
C LEU A 481 6.72 -81.95 1.80
N SER A 482 6.53 -82.17 0.49
CA SER A 482 7.49 -82.89 -0.35
C SER A 482 8.74 -82.07 -0.68
N LEU A 483 8.61 -80.75 -0.88
CA LEU A 483 9.75 -79.85 -1.13
C LEU A 483 10.68 -79.70 0.09
N PHE A 484 10.13 -79.73 1.30
CA PHE A 484 10.89 -79.74 2.56
C PHE A 484 11.40 -81.14 2.97
N GLY A 485 11.26 -82.16 2.10
CA GLY A 485 11.79 -83.50 2.34
C GLY A 485 11.03 -84.32 3.38
N VAL A 486 9.80 -83.92 3.73
CA VAL A 486 8.96 -84.61 4.72
C VAL A 486 8.14 -85.74 4.06
N LEU A 487 7.83 -85.65 2.76
CA LEU A 487 7.16 -86.71 1.99
C LEU A 487 8.12 -87.26 0.91
N GLU A 488 8.53 -88.53 1.01
CA GLU A 488 9.18 -89.21 -0.12
C GLU A 488 8.16 -89.41 -1.26
N ARG A 489 8.60 -89.10 -2.49
CA ARG A 489 7.82 -89.35 -3.71
C ARG A 489 7.59 -90.86 -3.85
N SER A 490 6.33 -91.28 -3.84
CA SER A 490 5.92 -92.50 -4.56
C SER A 490 5.63 -92.13 -6.01
#